data_AF-A0A1G2CDT4-F1
#
_entry.id   AF-A0A1G2CDT4-F1
#
_cell.length_a   1.000
_cell.length_b   1.000
_cell.length_c   1.000
_cell.angle_alpha   90.00
_cell.angle_beta   90.00
_cell.angle_gamma   90.00
#
_symmetry.space_group_name_H-M   'P 1'
#
loop_
_entity.id
_entity.type
_entity.pdbx_description
1 polymer ?
#
loop_
_entity_poly.entity_id
_entity_poly.type
_entity_poly.pdbx_seq_one_letter_code
_entity_poly.pdbx_strand_id
1 'polypeptide(L)'
;MREKSLQAIEDYYFRKGLRGDKLRKATQNDREYVKILKKRWSKLTEQFPVKSQDRKKYVLSTDQDYEILGKIYKLEQKRLSNNDKVLVKLVRTQLEHHWRTPIIKFLNGLVKKYSDRKK
;
A
#
# COMPACT_ATOMS: atom_id res chain seq x y z
N MET A 1 29.62 -2.86 -5.41
CA MET A 1 28.49 -2.01 -5.84
C MET A 1 27.43 -2.03 -4.74
N ARG A 2 26.89 -0.88 -4.32
CA ARG A 2 25.77 -0.84 -3.37
C ARG A 2 24.50 -1.33 -4.07
N GLU A 3 23.83 -2.37 -3.54
CA GLU A 3 22.50 -2.78 -4.03
C GLU A 3 21.58 -1.56 -3.95
N LYS A 4 20.91 -1.21 -5.06
CA LYS A 4 19.93 -0.11 -5.06
C LYS A 4 18.76 -0.51 -4.17
N SER A 5 18.22 0.42 -3.38
CA SER A 5 17.01 0.16 -2.61
C SER A 5 15.79 0.04 -3.52
N LEU A 6 14.72 -0.66 -3.09
CA LEU A 6 13.46 -0.69 -3.83
C LEU A 6 12.94 0.73 -4.13
N GLN A 7 13.09 1.64 -3.15
CA GLN A 7 12.76 3.05 -3.29
C GLN A 7 13.57 3.73 -4.40
N ALA A 8 14.87 3.48 -4.49
CA ALA A 8 15.71 4.09 -5.53
C ALA A 8 15.31 3.64 -6.95
N ILE A 9 14.84 2.40 -7.08
CA ILE A 9 14.35 1.87 -8.36
C ILE A 9 12.96 2.43 -8.68
N GLU A 10 12.06 2.52 -7.70
CA GLU A 10 10.76 3.20 -7.87
C GLU A 10 10.93 4.68 -8.24
N ASP A 11 11.82 5.40 -7.54
CA ASP A 11 12.12 6.81 -7.79
C ASP A 11 12.70 7.04 -9.18
N TYR A 12 13.49 6.09 -9.70
CA TYR A 12 14.00 6.14 -11.08
C TYR A 12 12.85 6.13 -12.09
N TYR A 13 11.92 5.19 -11.97
CA TYR A 13 10.75 5.13 -12.85
C TYR A 13 9.79 6.30 -12.63
N PHE A 14 9.67 6.76 -11.38
CA PHE A 14 8.90 7.95 -11.04
C PHE A 14 9.49 9.21 -11.72
N ARG A 15 10.82 9.39 -11.72
CA ARG A 15 11.48 10.50 -12.44
C ARG A 15 11.30 10.41 -13.95
N LYS A 16 11.06 9.23 -14.50
CA LYS A 16 10.67 9.03 -15.92
C LYS A 16 9.19 9.28 -16.22
N GLY A 17 8.43 9.82 -15.26
CA GLY A 17 7.03 10.15 -15.43
C GLY A 17 6.07 8.95 -15.35
N LEU A 18 6.58 7.76 -15.03
CA LEU A 18 5.74 6.58 -14.83
C LEU A 18 5.01 6.71 -13.50
N ARG A 19 3.71 6.46 -13.53
CA ARG A 19 2.81 6.47 -12.37
C ARG A 19 1.88 5.28 -12.48
N GLY A 20 1.37 4.83 -11.34
CA GLY A 20 0.27 3.91 -11.36
C GLY A 20 0.59 2.57 -12.03
N ASP A 21 -0.37 2.04 -12.79
CA ASP A 21 -0.21 0.74 -13.45
C ASP A 21 1.03 0.70 -14.37
N LYS A 22 1.43 1.84 -14.94
CA LYS A 22 2.65 1.94 -15.75
C LYS A 22 3.91 1.82 -14.89
N LEU A 23 3.93 2.45 -13.71
CA LEU A 23 5.02 2.30 -12.74
C LEU A 23 5.09 0.87 -12.22
N ARG A 24 3.94 0.27 -11.87
CA ARG A 24 3.85 -1.14 -11.48
C ARG A 24 4.36 -2.09 -12.56
N LYS A 25 3.93 -1.93 -13.81
CA LYS A 25 4.42 -2.76 -14.92
C LYS A 25 5.92 -2.60 -15.11
N ALA A 26 6.43 -1.37 -14.99
CA ALA A 26 7.86 -1.11 -15.12
C ALA A 26 8.67 -1.78 -14.01
N THR A 27 8.25 -1.65 -12.75
CA THR A 27 8.95 -2.26 -11.61
C THR A 27 8.79 -3.79 -11.57
N GLN A 28 7.63 -4.34 -11.96
CA GLN A 28 7.43 -5.79 -12.07
C GLN A 28 8.27 -6.45 -13.18
N ASN A 29 8.63 -5.70 -14.21
CA ASN A 29 9.50 -6.18 -15.29
C ASN A 29 10.98 -5.92 -15.02
N ASP A 30 11.32 -5.13 -13.99
CA ASP A 30 12.70 -4.86 -13.58
C ASP A 30 13.26 -6.07 -12.79
N ARG A 31 14.30 -6.70 -13.35
CA ARG A 31 14.92 -7.89 -12.76
C ARG A 31 15.58 -7.60 -11.42
N GLU A 32 16.17 -6.42 -11.25
CA GLU A 32 16.86 -6.02 -10.01
C GLU A 32 15.82 -5.76 -8.91
N TYR A 33 14.75 -5.02 -9.24
CA TYR A 33 13.60 -4.78 -8.37
C TYR A 33 12.98 -6.08 -7.89
N VAL A 34 12.64 -6.99 -8.81
CA VAL A 34 12.00 -8.26 -8.48
C VAL A 34 12.91 -9.14 -7.64
N LYS A 35 14.23 -9.13 -7.88
CA LYS A 35 15.20 -9.91 -7.08
C LYS A 35 15.27 -9.40 -5.64
N ILE A 36 15.35 -8.08 -5.44
CA ILE A 36 15.35 -7.47 -4.10
C ILE A 36 14.02 -7.73 -3.39
N LEU A 37 12.91 -7.60 -4.11
CA LEU A 37 11.57 -7.82 -3.60
C LEU A 37 11.37 -9.29 -3.19
N LYS A 38 11.81 -10.27 -4.00
CA LYS A 38 11.78 -11.70 -3.65
C LYS A 38 12.66 -12.04 -2.44
N LYS A 39 13.86 -11.45 -2.34
CA LYS A 39 14.78 -11.65 -1.21
C LYS A 39 14.19 -11.10 0.09
N ARG A 40 13.56 -9.92 0.04
CA ARG A 40 12.79 -9.36 1.17
C ARG A 40 11.56 -10.21 1.48
N TRP A 41 10.81 -10.64 0.46
CA TRP A 41 9.63 -11.49 0.63
C TRP A 41 9.98 -12.79 1.35
N SER A 42 11.04 -13.49 0.96
CA SER A 42 11.43 -14.76 1.60
C SER A 42 11.66 -14.61 3.10
N LYS A 43 12.34 -13.52 3.52
CA LYS A 43 12.54 -13.21 4.94
C LYS A 43 11.24 -12.84 5.66
N LEU A 44 10.34 -12.14 4.96
CA LEU A 44 9.10 -11.60 5.55
C LEU A 44 7.97 -12.62 5.61
N THR A 45 7.83 -13.53 4.64
CA THR A 45 6.82 -14.60 4.70
C THR A 45 7.06 -15.60 5.82
N GLU A 46 8.30 -15.68 6.31
CA GLU A 46 8.67 -16.47 7.49
C GLU A 46 8.19 -15.81 8.80
N GLN A 47 8.07 -14.47 8.83
CA GLN A 47 7.64 -13.69 10.00
C GLN A 47 6.17 -13.25 9.96
N PHE A 48 5.60 -13.01 8.78
CA PHE A 48 4.25 -12.49 8.58
C PHE A 48 3.56 -13.14 7.37
N PRO A 49 2.58 -14.04 7.58
CA PRO A 49 1.86 -14.68 6.48
C PRO A 49 0.91 -13.69 5.80
N VAL A 50 1.38 -13.04 4.71
CA VAL A 50 0.55 -12.15 3.87
C VAL A 50 -0.42 -12.97 3.02
N LYS A 51 -1.72 -12.66 3.11
CA LYS A 51 -2.79 -13.32 2.33
C LYS A 51 -2.56 -13.11 0.83
N SER A 52 -2.80 -14.14 0.03
CA SER A 52 -2.56 -14.14 -1.43
C SER A 52 -3.27 -13.01 -2.19
N GLN A 53 -4.50 -12.66 -1.77
CA GLN A 53 -5.29 -11.55 -2.33
C GLN A 53 -4.61 -10.18 -2.13
N ASP A 54 -3.98 -9.96 -0.98
CA ASP A 54 -3.34 -8.70 -0.64
C ASP A 54 -2.01 -8.53 -1.39
N ARG A 55 -1.31 -9.64 -1.68
CA ARG A 55 -0.07 -9.64 -2.48
C ARG A 55 -0.26 -9.07 -3.88
N LYS A 56 -1.44 -9.26 -4.48
CA LYS A 56 -1.73 -8.74 -5.82
C LYS A 56 -2.14 -7.27 -5.78
N LYS A 57 -2.72 -6.82 -4.67
CA LYS A 57 -3.35 -5.50 -4.55
C LYS A 57 -2.41 -4.42 -4.02
N TYR A 58 -1.57 -4.76 -3.04
CA TYR A 58 -0.74 -3.77 -2.34
C TYR A 58 0.68 -3.68 -2.86
N VAL A 59 1.31 -2.55 -2.57
CA VAL A 59 2.72 -2.27 -2.85
C VAL A 59 3.40 -2.21 -1.49
N LEU A 60 3.97 -3.35 -1.09
CA LEU A 60 4.66 -3.53 0.18
C LEU A 60 6.16 -3.31 -0.05
N SER A 61 6.53 -2.06 -0.30
CA SER A 61 7.90 -1.69 -0.74
C SER A 61 8.84 -1.49 0.46
N THR A 62 8.29 -1.31 1.66
CA THR A 62 9.02 -1.07 2.91
C THR A 62 8.63 -2.06 4.00
N ASP A 63 9.52 -2.28 4.98
CA ASP A 63 9.23 -3.13 6.14
C ASP A 63 8.06 -2.60 6.98
N GLN A 64 7.87 -1.27 6.98
CA GLN A 64 6.74 -0.60 7.63
C GLN A 64 5.40 -0.99 7.00
N ASP A 65 5.33 -1.18 5.68
CA ASP A 65 4.11 -1.60 5.00
C ASP A 65 3.63 -2.97 5.49
N TYR A 66 4.57 -3.88 5.78
CA TYR A 66 4.28 -5.19 6.35
C TYR A 66 3.84 -5.11 7.80
N GLU A 67 4.48 -4.25 8.60
CA GLU A 67 4.07 -4.02 9.99
C GLU A 67 2.64 -3.46 10.06
N ILE A 68 2.31 -2.49 9.19
CA ILE A 68 0.97 -1.94 9.05
C ILE A 68 -0.02 -3.05 8.67
N LEU A 69 0.29 -3.87 7.67
CA LEU A 69 -0.59 -4.96 7.24
C LEU A 69 -0.78 -6.01 8.34
N GLY A 70 0.29 -6.35 9.07
CA GLY A 70 0.23 -7.26 10.21
C GLY A 70 -0.66 -6.73 11.33
N LYS A 71 -0.57 -5.44 11.64
CA LYS A 71 -1.47 -4.77 12.60
C LYS A 71 -2.92 -4.80 12.11
N ILE A 72 -3.17 -4.54 10.83
CA ILE A 72 -4.50 -4.64 10.22
C ILE A 72 -5.07 -6.05 10.42
N TYR A 73 -4.32 -7.11 10.12
CA TYR A 73 -4.79 -8.48 10.29
C TYR A 73 -5.16 -8.81 11.74
N LYS A 74 -4.37 -8.35 12.72
CA LYS A 74 -4.69 -8.52 14.15
C LYS A 74 -5.96 -7.78 14.53
N LEU A 75 -6.17 -6.58 14.02
CA LEU A 75 -7.37 -5.77 14.29
C LEU A 75 -8.63 -6.36 13.63
N GLU A 76 -8.52 -6.95 12.44
CA GLU A 76 -9.64 -7.60 11.74
C GLU A 76 -10.19 -8.84 12.48
N GLN A 77 -9.39 -9.44 13.35
CA GLN A 77 -9.83 -10.55 14.22
C GLN A 77 -10.60 -10.07 15.46
N LYS A 78 -10.66 -8.75 15.71
CA LYS A 78 -11.33 -8.16 16.87
C LYS A 78 -12.70 -7.59 16.48
N ARG A 79 -13.60 -7.51 17.45
CA ARG A 79 -14.86 -6.75 17.30
C ARG A 79 -14.57 -5.25 17.45
N LEU A 80 -14.22 -4.62 16.33
CA LEU A 80 -14.00 -3.17 16.25
C LEU A 80 -15.33 -2.39 16.22
N SER A 81 -15.30 -1.15 16.74
CA SER A 81 -16.39 -0.20 16.54
C SER A 81 -16.54 0.17 15.06
N ASN A 82 -17.69 0.71 14.66
CA ASN A 82 -17.88 1.15 13.27
C ASN A 82 -16.87 2.23 12.85
N ASN A 83 -16.50 3.14 13.77
CA ASN A 83 -15.50 4.18 13.51
C ASN A 83 -14.10 3.57 13.31
N ASP A 84 -13.70 2.64 14.16
CA ASP A 84 -12.40 1.97 14.04
C ASP A 84 -12.31 1.12 12.78
N LYS A 85 -13.40 0.46 12.37
CA LYS A 85 -13.47 -0.25 11.09
C LYS A 85 -13.22 0.68 9.91
N VAL A 86 -13.81 1.88 9.93
CA VAL A 86 -13.61 2.89 8.88
C VAL A 86 -12.15 3.34 8.85
N LEU A 87 -11.55 3.59 10.02
CA LEU A 87 -10.13 3.97 10.12
C LEU A 87 -9.19 2.87 9.63
N VAL A 88 -9.39 1.63 10.05
CA VAL A 88 -8.60 0.48 9.58
C VAL A 88 -8.71 0.32 8.07
N LYS A 89 -9.92 0.48 7.51
CA LYS A 89 -10.14 0.44 6.07
C LYS A 89 -9.39 1.58 5.36
N LEU A 90 -9.40 2.79 5.91
CA LEU A 90 -8.67 3.93 5.36
C LEU A 90 -7.16 3.69 5.37
N VAL A 91 -6.60 3.25 6.50
CA VAL A 91 -5.17 2.88 6.61
C VAL A 91 -4.81 1.80 5.60
N ARG A 92 -5.67 0.80 5.41
CA ARG A 92 -5.46 -0.27 4.44
C ARG A 92 -5.38 0.24 2.99
N THR A 93 -6.08 1.32 2.64
CA THR A 93 -5.96 1.91 1.30
C THR A 93 -4.60 2.55 1.04
N GLN A 94 -3.83 2.90 2.09
CA GLN A 94 -2.49 3.49 1.97
C GLN A 94 -1.46 2.52 1.41
N LEU A 95 -1.72 1.22 1.56
CA LEU A 95 -0.90 0.16 0.99
C LEU A 95 -1.18 -0.05 -0.50
N GLU A 96 -2.19 0.61 -1.08
CA GLU A 96 -2.50 0.53 -2.51
C GLU A 96 -1.57 1.43 -3.33
N HIS A 97 -1.24 1.00 -4.55
CA HIS A 97 -0.37 1.77 -5.43
C HIS A 97 -0.93 3.18 -5.75
N HIS A 98 -2.25 3.31 -5.79
CA HIS A 98 -2.97 4.55 -6.05
C HIS A 98 -3.74 5.05 -4.83
N TRP A 99 -3.17 4.91 -3.64
CA TRP A 99 -3.83 5.21 -2.37
C TRP A 99 -4.45 6.62 -2.26
N ARG A 100 -3.95 7.59 -3.04
CA ARG A 100 -4.52 8.95 -3.09
C ARG A 100 -5.96 8.94 -3.63
N THR A 101 -6.28 8.08 -4.59
CA THR A 101 -7.62 7.99 -5.19
C THR A 101 -8.72 7.65 -4.17
N PRO A 102 -8.61 6.58 -3.36
CA PRO A 102 -9.60 6.28 -2.33
C PRO A 102 -9.64 7.34 -1.21
N ILE A 103 -8.52 7.98 -0.86
CA ILE A 103 -8.54 9.12 0.09
C ILE A 103 -9.37 10.26 -0.48
N ILE A 104 -9.07 10.72 -1.70
CA ILE A 104 -9.74 11.87 -2.30
C ILE A 104 -11.25 11.59 -2.39
N LYS A 105 -11.64 10.37 -2.79
CA LYS A 105 -13.05 9.96 -2.81
C LYS A 105 -13.69 10.04 -1.42
N PHE A 106 -12.99 9.57 -0.38
CA PHE A 106 -13.45 9.64 1.00
C PHE A 106 -13.61 11.09 1.48
N LEU A 107 -12.59 11.93 1.26
CA LEU A 107 -12.60 13.35 1.63
C LEU A 107 -13.69 14.14 0.90
N ASN A 108 -13.89 13.91 -0.40
CA ASN A 108 -14.98 14.55 -1.15
C ASN A 108 -16.35 14.23 -0.55
N GLY A 109 -16.56 13.00 -0.07
CA GLY A 109 -17.77 12.61 0.64
C GLY A 109 -17.96 13.39 1.95
N LEU A 110 -16.88 13.60 2.70
CA LEU A 110 -16.91 14.42 3.93
C LEU A 110 -17.18 15.89 3.60
N VAL A 111 -16.46 16.46 2.64
CA VAL A 111 -16.67 17.85 2.19
C VAL A 111 -18.13 18.06 1.81
N LYS A 112 -18.73 17.17 1.01
CA LYS A 112 -20.16 17.24 0.66
C LYS A 112 -21.07 17.19 1.89
N LYS A 113 -20.87 16.21 2.77
CA LYS A 113 -21.66 16.03 4.01
C LYS A 113 -21.67 17.28 4.90
N TYR A 114 -20.54 17.99 5.00
CA TYR A 114 -20.41 19.17 5.87
C TYR A 114 -20.65 20.49 5.14
N SER A 115 -20.62 20.51 3.80
CA SER A 115 -21.03 21.67 2.99
C SER A 115 -22.55 21.77 2.87
N ASP A 116 -23.24 20.63 2.75
CA ASP A 116 -24.70 20.57 2.66
C ASP A 116 -25.41 20.86 3.99
N ARG A 117 -24.69 20.87 5.12
CA ARG A 117 -25.21 21.23 6.47
C ARG A 117 -25.27 22.73 6.74
N LYS A 118 -24.96 23.59 5.76
CA LYS A 118 -25.10 25.05 5.84
C LYS A 118 -26.42 25.58 5.26
N LYS A 119 -27.47 24.77 5.18
CA LYS A 119 -28.84 25.22 4.87
C LYS A 119 -29.78 24.91 6.04
#